data_AF-A0ABD2LE11-F1
#
_entry.id   AF-A0ABD2LE11-F1
#
_cell.length_a   1.000
_cell.length_b   1.000
_cell.length_c   1.000
_cell.angle_alpha   90.00
_cell.angle_beta   90.00
_cell.angle_gamma   90.00
#
_symmetry.space_group_name_H-M   'P 1'
#
loop_
_entity.id
_entity.type
_entity.pdbx_description
1 polymer ?
#
loop_
_entity_poly.entity_id
_entity_poly.type
_entity_poly.pdbx_seq_one_letter_code
_entity_poly.pdbx_strand_id
1 'polypeptide(L)'
;MHVTGLIWTLYPLLGLFAVLEFIVGLAHVFFCLPFAHFYLSFWSGISAAITSVYALLLDYPNKCELLLQFVSAFFAFCLSLTALIENVCIRRVHARAGQLSFCAGLLNRTTPNQMQCDRILGHLQVYLVQKVSPTPVEQSLHSARLFVSSLITFCAIAQFFSGIILFSYSARSNRFRLTSSHWHCIFALVILLLSLIHSHYCAPLFFTYIVPFIGIYSLIFALLPSSRTSHSGKFAFRQFLAIVGFALATSLVFVCTFSIFCWANRPNRTTFHYPYRTKSEELLPLSLRLKGDGEQGVLRFCAMPEGTYEHCERVLDFSFPYLNWPIEQVENEKAIVRIVLHSLLSVCAVGLIFLFISEAFCMP
;
A
#
# COMPACT_ATOMS: atom_id res chain seq x y z
N MET A 1 0.13 -39.03 -3.49
CA MET A 1 0.58 -38.95 -4.90
C MET A 1 -0.24 -37.98 -5.77
N HIS A 2 -1.44 -37.50 -5.37
CA HIS A 2 -2.18 -36.52 -6.19
C HIS A 2 -1.66 -35.07 -6.11
N VAL A 3 -0.96 -34.70 -5.02
CA VAL A 3 -0.47 -33.33 -4.82
C VAL A 3 0.63 -32.95 -5.83
N THR A 4 1.43 -33.91 -6.28
CA THR A 4 2.49 -33.66 -7.27
C THR A 4 1.91 -33.26 -8.63
N GLY A 5 0.88 -33.94 -9.12
CA GLY A 5 0.30 -33.63 -10.44
C GLY A 5 -0.21 -32.19 -10.59
N LEU A 6 -0.90 -31.66 -9.57
CA LEU A 6 -1.44 -30.30 -9.58
C LEU A 6 -0.32 -29.23 -9.57
N ILE A 7 0.80 -29.51 -8.92
CA ILE A 7 1.95 -28.60 -8.88
C ILE A 7 2.64 -28.55 -10.25
N TRP A 8 2.83 -29.71 -10.89
CA TRP A 8 3.40 -29.80 -12.23
C TRP A 8 2.56 -29.06 -13.28
N THR A 9 1.24 -28.97 -13.10
CA THR A 9 0.36 -28.15 -13.97
C THR A 9 0.43 -26.66 -13.67
N LEU A 10 0.78 -26.26 -12.44
CA LEU A 10 0.84 -24.85 -12.05
C LEU A 10 2.03 -24.11 -12.69
N TYR A 11 3.16 -24.78 -12.91
CA TYR A 11 4.34 -24.17 -13.55
C TYR A 11 4.11 -23.71 -15.00
N PRO A 12 3.56 -24.53 -15.92
CA PRO A 12 3.24 -24.08 -17.27
C PRO A 12 2.07 -23.07 -17.26
N LEU A 13 1.12 -23.20 -16.33
CA LEU A 13 0.04 -22.22 -16.15
C LEU A 13 0.60 -20.84 -15.75
N LEU A 14 1.58 -20.81 -14.83
CA LEU A 14 2.29 -19.60 -14.45
C LEU A 14 3.00 -18.96 -15.65
N GLY A 15 3.64 -19.77 -16.49
CA GLY A 15 4.27 -19.30 -17.73
C GLY A 15 3.26 -18.72 -18.72
N LEU A 16 2.09 -19.35 -18.86
CA LEU A 16 1.01 -18.85 -19.70
C LEU A 16 0.46 -17.51 -19.19
N PHE A 17 0.23 -17.37 -17.88
CA PHE A 17 -0.18 -16.10 -17.28
C PHE A 17 0.91 -15.03 -17.45
N ALA A 18 2.18 -15.38 -17.31
CA ALA A 18 3.28 -14.45 -17.51
C ALA A 18 3.33 -13.87 -18.94
N VAL A 19 3.15 -14.72 -19.96
CA VAL A 19 3.09 -14.29 -21.36
C VAL A 19 1.86 -13.44 -21.61
N LEU A 20 0.71 -13.83 -21.07
CA LEU A 20 -0.52 -13.08 -21.23
C LEU A 20 -0.44 -11.72 -20.50
N GLU A 21 0.11 -11.66 -19.29
CA GLU A 21 0.42 -10.42 -18.57
C GLU A 21 1.33 -9.51 -19.38
N PHE A 22 2.36 -10.05 -20.02
CA PHE A 22 3.27 -9.28 -20.86
C PHE A 22 2.57 -8.69 -22.08
N ILE A 23 1.78 -9.48 -22.81
CA ILE A 23 1.02 -9.04 -23.99
C ILE A 23 -0.01 -7.98 -23.60
N VAL A 24 -0.76 -8.23 -22.52
CA VAL A 24 -1.76 -7.28 -22.03
C VAL A 24 -1.08 -6.03 -21.44
N GLY A 25 0.13 -6.16 -20.90
CA GLY A 25 0.99 -5.04 -20.51
C GLY A 25 1.37 -4.13 -21.67
N LEU A 26 1.70 -4.71 -22.83
CA LEU A 26 1.89 -3.92 -24.05
C LEU A 26 0.60 -3.19 -24.45
N ALA A 27 -0.56 -3.84 -24.35
CA ALA A 27 -1.84 -3.19 -24.59
C ALA A 27 -2.13 -2.09 -23.55
N HIS A 28 -1.72 -2.27 -22.29
CA HIS A 28 -1.86 -1.29 -21.20
C HIS A 28 -1.14 0.02 -21.51
N VAL A 29 0.11 -0.10 -21.97
CA VAL A 29 0.91 1.04 -22.46
C VAL A 29 0.31 1.59 -23.74
N PHE A 30 -0.09 0.73 -24.68
CA PHE A 30 -0.65 1.14 -25.96
C PHE A 30 -1.89 2.03 -25.79
N PHE A 31 -2.79 1.69 -24.86
CA PHE A 31 -4.00 2.46 -24.55
C PHE A 31 -3.81 3.58 -23.51
N CYS A 32 -2.57 3.84 -23.09
CA CYS A 32 -2.18 4.91 -22.17
C CYS A 32 -2.93 4.89 -20.83
N LEU A 33 -3.02 3.71 -20.21
CA LEU A 33 -3.69 3.59 -18.91
C LEU A 33 -2.92 4.28 -17.78
N PRO A 34 -3.62 4.72 -16.71
CA PRO A 34 -3.07 5.54 -15.62
C PRO A 34 -1.75 5.03 -15.04
N PHE A 35 -1.66 3.72 -14.78
CA PHE A 35 -0.49 3.12 -14.13
C PHE A 35 0.49 2.45 -15.09
N ALA A 36 0.32 2.64 -16.40
CA ALA A 36 1.19 2.03 -17.40
C ALA A 36 2.66 2.45 -17.24
N HIS A 37 2.90 3.69 -16.78
CA HIS A 37 4.23 4.24 -16.59
C HIS A 37 5.07 3.52 -15.52
N PHE A 38 4.45 2.79 -14.59
CA PHE A 38 5.21 2.05 -13.58
C PHE A 38 5.84 0.77 -14.13
N TYR A 39 5.50 0.36 -15.35
CA TYR A 39 5.98 -0.86 -16.01
C TYR A 39 5.86 -2.13 -15.13
N LEU A 40 4.98 -2.13 -14.12
CA LEU A 40 4.82 -3.24 -13.17
C LEU A 40 4.39 -4.54 -13.86
N SER A 41 3.56 -4.43 -14.90
CA SER A 41 3.16 -5.57 -15.73
C SER A 41 4.36 -6.23 -16.42
N PHE A 42 5.36 -5.46 -16.86
CA PHE A 42 6.58 -6.02 -17.46
C PHE A 42 7.44 -6.74 -16.43
N TRP A 43 7.68 -6.11 -15.27
CA TRP A 43 8.47 -6.75 -14.20
C TRP A 43 7.80 -8.01 -13.66
N SER A 44 6.47 -7.97 -13.48
CA SER A 44 5.66 -9.14 -13.11
C SER A 44 5.79 -10.26 -14.15
N GLY A 45 5.48 -9.97 -15.41
CA GLY A 45 5.52 -10.97 -16.48
C GLY A 45 6.91 -11.56 -16.71
N ILE A 46 7.96 -10.73 -16.74
CA ILE A 46 9.34 -11.21 -16.90
C ILE A 46 9.76 -12.10 -15.72
N SER A 47 9.50 -11.65 -14.49
CA SER A 47 9.88 -12.44 -13.30
C SER A 47 9.14 -13.79 -13.25
N ALA A 48 7.85 -13.82 -13.59
CA ALA A 48 7.06 -15.04 -13.66
C ALA A 48 7.49 -15.97 -14.80
N ALA A 49 7.82 -15.42 -15.97
CA ALA A 49 8.32 -16.20 -17.11
C ALA A 49 9.67 -16.87 -16.78
N ILE A 50 10.61 -16.11 -16.21
CA ILE A 50 11.89 -16.66 -15.74
C ILE A 50 11.66 -17.75 -14.71
N THR A 51 10.77 -17.51 -13.73
CA THR A 51 10.44 -18.49 -12.69
C THR A 51 9.84 -19.77 -13.27
N SER A 52 8.92 -19.65 -14.23
CA SER A 52 8.28 -20.79 -14.90
C SER A 52 9.28 -21.61 -15.71
N VAL A 53 10.08 -20.97 -16.57
CA VAL A 53 11.10 -21.66 -17.39
C VAL A 53 12.15 -22.32 -16.49
N TYR A 54 12.62 -21.61 -15.47
CA TYR A 54 13.60 -22.14 -14.52
C TYR A 54 13.06 -23.37 -13.78
N ALA A 55 11.79 -23.35 -13.35
CA ALA A 55 11.18 -24.48 -12.66
C ALA A 55 10.94 -25.69 -13.59
N LEU A 56 10.60 -25.47 -14.87
CA LEU A 56 10.40 -26.56 -15.84
C LEU A 56 11.70 -27.29 -16.20
N LEU A 57 12.86 -26.65 -16.01
CA LEU A 57 14.18 -27.23 -16.29
C LEU A 57 14.76 -28.01 -15.10
N LEU A 58 14.12 -27.97 -13.93
CA LEU A 58 14.60 -28.61 -12.72
C LEU A 58 13.77 -29.84 -12.36
N ASP A 59 14.47 -30.92 -12.00
CA ASP A 59 13.82 -32.14 -11.49
C ASP A 59 13.37 -32.00 -10.03
N TYR A 60 13.99 -31.10 -9.25
CA TYR A 60 13.72 -30.90 -7.82
C TYR A 60 13.79 -29.43 -7.40
N PRO A 61 12.99 -29.02 -6.39
CA PRO A 61 12.95 -27.64 -5.98
C PRO A 61 14.20 -27.22 -5.21
N ASN A 62 14.74 -26.06 -5.58
CA ASN A 62 15.98 -25.52 -5.03
C ASN A 62 15.74 -24.15 -4.35
N LYS A 63 16.69 -23.70 -3.52
CA LYS A 63 16.61 -22.39 -2.84
C LYS A 63 16.49 -21.21 -3.81
N CYS A 64 17.08 -21.31 -5.00
CA CYS A 64 16.97 -20.28 -6.03
C CYS A 64 15.54 -20.19 -6.59
N GLU A 65 14.87 -21.33 -6.80
CA GLU A 65 13.48 -21.37 -7.23
C GLU A 65 12.56 -20.74 -6.18
N LEU A 66 12.79 -21.03 -4.89
CA LEU A 66 12.06 -20.41 -3.79
C LEU A 66 12.15 -18.88 -3.82
N LEU A 67 13.35 -18.34 -4.07
CA LEU A 67 13.58 -16.90 -4.18
C LEU A 67 12.86 -16.32 -5.40
N LEU A 68 12.96 -16.98 -6.56
CA LEU A 68 12.30 -16.55 -7.79
C LEU A 68 10.76 -16.54 -7.64
N GLN A 69 10.19 -17.56 -7.02
CA GLN A 69 8.76 -17.63 -6.69
C GLN A 69 8.34 -16.51 -5.73
N PHE A 70 9.16 -16.19 -4.72
CA PHE A 70 8.90 -15.08 -3.82
C PHE A 70 8.90 -13.74 -4.56
N VAL A 71 9.92 -13.48 -5.38
CA VAL A 71 10.05 -12.24 -6.17
C VAL A 71 8.90 -12.11 -7.16
N SER A 72 8.55 -13.19 -7.87
CA SER A 72 7.42 -13.22 -8.80
C SER A 72 6.09 -12.97 -8.08
N ALA A 73 5.84 -13.61 -6.94
CA ALA A 73 4.62 -13.40 -6.15
C ALA A 73 4.54 -11.97 -5.61
N PHE A 74 5.67 -11.37 -5.22
CA PHE A 74 5.73 -9.99 -4.77
C PHE A 74 5.35 -8.99 -5.88
N PHE A 75 5.92 -9.13 -7.08
CA PHE A 75 5.53 -8.27 -8.20
C PHE A 75 4.08 -8.48 -8.63
N ALA A 76 3.61 -9.73 -8.65
CA ALA A 76 2.20 -10.04 -8.95
C ALA A 76 1.24 -9.43 -7.91
N PHE A 77 1.62 -9.44 -6.63
CA PHE A 77 0.87 -8.76 -5.58
C PHE A 77 0.77 -7.25 -5.83
N CYS A 78 1.90 -6.57 -6.06
CA CYS A 78 1.91 -5.14 -6.35
C CYS A 78 1.11 -4.80 -7.62
N LEU A 79 1.24 -5.61 -8.67
CA LEU A 79 0.46 -5.46 -9.90
C LEU A 79 -1.04 -5.67 -9.64
N SER A 80 -1.42 -6.68 -8.86
CA SER A 80 -2.83 -6.95 -8.55
C SER A 80 -3.49 -5.80 -7.81
N LEU A 81 -2.79 -5.21 -6.83
CA LEU A 81 -3.28 -4.05 -6.09
C LEU A 81 -3.43 -2.83 -6.99
N THR A 82 -2.39 -2.52 -7.78
CA THR A 82 -2.42 -1.34 -8.66
C THR A 82 -3.47 -1.49 -9.77
N ALA A 83 -3.59 -2.65 -10.39
CA ALA A 83 -4.59 -2.94 -11.42
C ALA A 83 -6.02 -2.93 -10.85
N LEU A 84 -6.24 -3.49 -9.65
CA LEU A 84 -7.55 -3.45 -8.99
C LEU A 84 -7.97 -2.01 -8.68
N ILE A 85 -7.06 -1.20 -8.13
CA ILE A 85 -7.31 0.21 -7.85
C ILE A 85 -7.63 0.96 -9.14
N GLU A 86 -6.88 0.74 -10.21
CA GLU A 86 -7.11 1.33 -11.53
C GLU A 86 -8.51 1.01 -12.05
N ASN A 87 -8.87 -0.27 -12.05
CA ASN A 87 -10.15 -0.76 -12.57
C ASN A 87 -11.33 -0.15 -11.80
N VAL A 88 -11.27 -0.18 -10.47
CA VAL A 88 -12.29 0.43 -9.61
C VAL A 88 -12.39 1.94 -9.86
N CYS A 89 -11.26 2.63 -9.98
CA CYS A 89 -11.23 4.07 -10.13
C CYS A 89 -11.71 4.56 -11.49
N ILE A 90 -11.30 3.91 -12.59
CA ILE A 90 -11.81 4.22 -13.94
C ILE A 90 -13.34 4.05 -13.96
N ARG A 91 -13.84 2.93 -13.42
CA ARG A 91 -15.28 2.65 -13.37
C ARG A 91 -16.06 3.70 -12.57
N ARG A 92 -15.54 4.12 -11.40
CA ARG A 92 -16.20 5.11 -10.53
C ARG A 92 -16.21 6.51 -11.12
N VAL A 93 -15.10 6.96 -11.72
CA VAL A 93 -15.04 8.31 -12.31
C VAL A 93 -15.92 8.41 -13.54
N HIS A 94 -15.98 7.37 -14.37
CA HIS A 94 -16.86 7.35 -15.54
C HIS A 94 -18.34 7.40 -15.17
N ALA A 95 -18.74 6.74 -14.07
CA ALA A 95 -20.10 6.80 -13.55
C ALA A 95 -20.50 8.18 -12.95
N ARG A 96 -19.64 9.22 -13.05
CA ARG A 96 -19.75 10.56 -12.42
C ARG A 96 -19.91 10.57 -10.89
N ALA A 97 -20.08 9.42 -10.25
CA ALA A 97 -20.14 9.25 -8.80
C ALA A 97 -18.80 9.55 -8.07
N GLY A 98 -17.70 9.70 -8.82
CA GLY A 98 -16.35 9.79 -8.27
C GLY A 98 -15.61 11.12 -8.47
N GLN A 99 -16.24 12.18 -8.98
CA GLN A 99 -15.51 13.42 -9.34
C GLN A 99 -14.81 14.13 -8.17
N LEU A 100 -15.31 13.99 -6.94
CA LEU A 100 -14.70 14.50 -5.70
C LEU A 100 -14.05 13.39 -4.84
N SER A 101 -13.90 12.19 -5.41
CA SER A 101 -13.41 11.01 -4.68
C SER A 101 -11.90 10.81 -4.79
N PHE A 102 -11.34 9.99 -3.91
CA PHE A 102 -9.94 9.52 -3.97
C PHE A 102 -9.51 9.06 -5.37
N CYS A 103 -10.42 8.40 -6.10
CA CYS A 103 -10.14 7.91 -7.45
C CYS A 103 -9.90 9.04 -8.45
N ALA A 104 -10.63 10.15 -8.36
CA ALA A 104 -10.38 11.31 -9.22
C ALA A 104 -9.00 11.91 -8.92
N GLY A 105 -8.60 11.96 -7.64
CA GLY A 105 -7.28 12.43 -7.26
C GLY A 105 -6.15 11.54 -7.79
N LEU A 106 -6.30 10.23 -7.60
CA LEU A 106 -5.33 9.25 -8.07
C LEU A 106 -5.17 9.29 -9.59
N LEU A 107 -6.27 9.38 -10.34
CA LEU A 107 -6.25 9.59 -11.79
C LEU A 107 -5.57 10.91 -12.13
N ASN A 108 -5.89 11.99 -11.42
CA ASN A 108 -5.36 13.32 -11.72
C ASN A 108 -3.82 13.41 -11.60
N ARG A 109 -3.21 12.60 -10.74
CA ARG A 109 -1.75 12.46 -10.63
C ARG A 109 -1.10 11.83 -11.85
N THR A 110 -1.81 10.94 -12.51
CA THR A 110 -1.31 10.18 -13.66
C THR A 110 -1.62 10.87 -14.98
N THR A 111 -2.56 11.81 -15.01
CA THR A 111 -2.95 12.58 -16.21
C THR A 111 -1.78 13.18 -17.00
N PRO A 112 -0.75 13.82 -16.42
CA PRO A 112 0.33 14.39 -17.23
C PRO A 112 1.07 13.31 -18.05
N ASN A 113 1.32 12.15 -17.44
CA ASN A 113 1.95 11.02 -18.11
C ASN A 113 1.02 10.40 -19.16
N GLN A 114 -0.28 10.31 -18.86
CA GLN A 114 -1.27 9.85 -19.83
C GLN A 114 -1.37 10.77 -21.04
N MET A 115 -1.42 12.10 -20.83
CA MET A 115 -1.46 13.08 -21.92
C MET A 115 -0.21 12.99 -22.80
N GLN A 116 0.96 12.77 -22.21
CA GLN A 116 2.19 12.57 -22.98
C GLN A 116 2.13 11.30 -23.83
N CYS A 117 1.61 10.21 -23.28
CA CYS A 117 1.39 8.96 -24.02
C CYS A 117 0.35 9.13 -25.14
N ASP A 118 -0.78 9.78 -24.86
CA ASP A 118 -1.85 10.04 -25.82
C ASP A 118 -1.38 10.95 -26.96
N ARG A 119 -0.44 11.89 -26.73
CA ARG A 119 0.18 12.66 -27.82
C ARG A 119 0.97 11.81 -28.81
N ILE A 120 1.60 10.72 -28.34
CA ILE A 120 2.43 9.85 -29.18
C ILE A 120 1.57 8.77 -29.85
N LEU A 121 0.70 8.11 -29.09
CA LEU A 121 -0.04 6.93 -29.53
C LEU A 121 -1.51 7.20 -29.89
N GLY A 122 -2.07 8.34 -29.48
CA GLY A 122 -3.51 8.62 -29.59
C GLY A 122 -4.03 8.61 -31.03
N HIS A 123 -3.25 9.12 -31.99
CA HIS A 123 -3.62 9.07 -33.41
C HIS A 123 -3.76 7.63 -33.92
N LEU A 124 -2.85 6.75 -33.51
CA LEU A 124 -2.89 5.33 -33.90
C LEU A 124 -4.03 4.59 -33.21
N GLN A 125 -4.29 4.89 -31.93
CA GLN A 125 -5.41 4.33 -31.18
C GLN A 125 -6.75 4.66 -31.85
N VAL A 126 -7.00 5.93 -32.18
CA VAL A 126 -8.23 6.40 -32.83
C VAL A 126 -8.42 5.71 -34.18
N TYR A 127 -7.37 5.63 -34.99
CA TYR A 127 -7.43 4.99 -36.30
C TYR A 127 -7.79 3.49 -36.22
N LEU A 128 -7.19 2.75 -35.28
CA LEU A 128 -7.49 1.33 -35.08
C LEU A 128 -8.91 1.12 -34.58
N VAL A 129 -9.35 1.91 -33.59
CA VAL A 129 -10.68 1.78 -33.00
C VAL A 129 -11.78 2.10 -34.02
N GLN A 130 -11.59 3.13 -34.83
CA GLN A 130 -12.54 3.51 -35.89
C GLN A 130 -12.68 2.42 -36.96
N LYS A 131 -11.63 1.62 -37.20
CA LYS A 131 -11.66 0.51 -38.16
C LYS A 131 -12.35 -0.74 -37.60
N VAL A 132 -12.30 -0.95 -36.29
CA VAL A 132 -12.81 -2.17 -35.63
C VAL A 132 -14.26 -2.01 -35.15
N SER A 133 -14.67 -0.81 -34.72
CA SER A 133 -15.98 -0.62 -34.09
C SER A 133 -16.87 0.38 -34.86
N PRO A 134 -18.15 0.06 -35.09
CA PRO A 134 -19.13 0.99 -35.67
C PRO A 134 -19.68 2.01 -34.65
N THR A 135 -19.32 1.90 -33.37
CA THR A 135 -19.76 2.79 -32.27
C THR A 135 -18.91 4.07 -32.18
N PRO A 136 -19.38 5.13 -31.47
CA PRO A 136 -18.55 6.31 -31.24
C PRO A 136 -17.18 5.95 -30.64
N VAL A 137 -16.13 6.58 -31.17
CA VAL A 137 -14.72 6.28 -30.86
C VAL A 137 -14.40 6.42 -29.37
N GLU A 138 -14.98 7.41 -28.68
CA GLU A 138 -14.73 7.64 -27.26
C GLU A 138 -15.24 6.49 -26.38
N GLN A 139 -16.42 5.96 -26.68
CA GLN A 139 -17.03 4.88 -25.89
C GLN A 139 -16.32 3.55 -26.13
N SER A 140 -15.90 3.29 -27.37
CA SER A 140 -15.13 2.10 -27.71
C SER A 140 -13.72 2.13 -27.10
N LEU A 141 -13.03 3.27 -27.10
CA LEU A 141 -11.73 3.44 -26.43
C LEU A 141 -11.84 3.19 -24.91
N HIS A 142 -12.88 3.74 -24.27
CA HIS A 142 -13.12 3.53 -22.85
C HIS A 142 -13.39 2.06 -22.52
N SER A 143 -14.21 1.38 -23.34
CA SER A 143 -14.49 -0.05 -23.16
C SER A 143 -13.22 -0.90 -23.31
N ALA A 144 -12.34 -0.56 -24.24
CA ALA A 144 -11.05 -1.22 -24.43
C ALA A 144 -10.13 -1.01 -23.21
N ARG A 145 -10.04 0.22 -22.68
CA ARG A 145 -9.26 0.52 -21.46
C ARG A 145 -9.75 -0.29 -20.26
N LEU A 146 -11.07 -0.34 -20.03
CA LEU A 146 -11.65 -1.15 -18.95
C LEU A 146 -11.40 -2.65 -19.13
N PHE A 147 -11.51 -3.14 -20.37
CA PHE A 147 -11.25 -4.54 -20.68
C PHE A 147 -9.79 -4.92 -20.37
N VAL A 148 -8.82 -4.11 -20.84
CA VAL A 148 -7.40 -4.33 -20.60
C VAL A 148 -7.09 -4.28 -19.10
N SER A 149 -7.57 -3.26 -18.37
CA SER A 149 -7.35 -3.15 -16.91
C SER A 149 -7.94 -4.34 -16.14
N SER A 150 -9.14 -4.79 -16.54
CA SER A 150 -9.78 -5.96 -15.93
C SER A 150 -9.03 -7.25 -16.21
N LEU A 151 -8.51 -7.42 -17.42
CA LEU A 151 -7.73 -8.59 -17.81
C LEU A 151 -6.40 -8.65 -17.04
N ILE A 152 -5.68 -7.53 -16.90
CA ILE A 152 -4.47 -7.46 -16.07
C ILE A 152 -4.79 -7.80 -14.62
N THR A 153 -5.88 -7.24 -14.08
CA THR A 153 -6.30 -7.51 -12.70
C THR A 153 -6.52 -9.02 -12.49
N PHE A 154 -7.25 -9.66 -13.40
CA PHE A 154 -7.50 -11.10 -13.35
C PHE A 154 -6.20 -11.91 -13.41
N CYS A 155 -5.31 -11.58 -14.33
CA CYS A 155 -4.04 -12.30 -14.50
C CYS A 155 -3.13 -12.13 -13.29
N ALA A 156 -2.97 -10.90 -12.80
CA ALA A 156 -2.15 -10.61 -11.64
C ALA A 156 -2.65 -11.33 -10.38
N ILE A 157 -3.98 -11.41 -10.18
CA ILE A 157 -4.58 -12.16 -9.08
C ILE A 157 -4.30 -13.66 -9.24
N ALA A 158 -4.53 -14.22 -10.44
CA ALA A 158 -4.29 -15.64 -10.71
C ALA A 158 -2.80 -16.02 -10.56
N GLN A 159 -1.90 -15.16 -11.04
CA GLN A 159 -0.46 -15.30 -10.90
C GLN A 159 -0.03 -15.20 -9.43
N PHE A 160 -0.58 -14.26 -8.66
CA PHE A 160 -0.31 -14.13 -7.23
C PHE A 160 -0.70 -15.39 -6.45
N PHE A 161 -1.91 -15.91 -6.67
CA PHE A 161 -2.35 -17.14 -6.00
C PHE A 161 -1.51 -18.35 -6.42
N SER A 162 -1.20 -18.48 -7.71
CA SER A 162 -0.33 -19.55 -8.21
C SER A 162 1.07 -19.45 -7.58
N GLY A 163 1.64 -18.24 -7.52
CA GLY A 163 2.92 -17.97 -6.90
C GLY A 163 2.96 -18.29 -5.40
N ILE A 164 1.92 -17.96 -4.64
CA ILE A 164 1.83 -18.31 -3.21
C ILE A 164 1.79 -19.83 -3.00
N ILE A 165 0.99 -20.55 -3.80
CA ILE A 165 0.87 -22.00 -3.69
C ILE A 165 2.22 -22.67 -3.98
N LEU A 166 2.88 -22.23 -5.07
CA LEU A 166 4.20 -22.73 -5.45
C LEU A 166 5.28 -22.39 -4.42
N PHE A 167 5.30 -21.15 -3.94
CA PHE A 167 6.20 -20.71 -2.87
C PHE A 167 6.02 -21.55 -1.60
N SER A 168 4.77 -21.79 -1.19
CA SER A 168 4.45 -22.59 0.00
C SER A 168 4.92 -24.04 -0.16
N TYR A 169 4.75 -24.61 -1.36
CA TYR A 169 5.24 -25.94 -1.68
C TYR A 169 6.77 -26.00 -1.65
N SER A 170 7.45 -25.07 -2.33
CA SER A 170 8.91 -25.00 -2.39
C SER A 170 9.52 -24.76 -1.01
N ALA A 171 8.89 -23.93 -0.18
CA ALA A 171 9.31 -23.69 1.20
C ALA A 171 9.24 -24.97 2.04
N ARG A 172 8.14 -25.74 1.89
CA ARG A 172 7.96 -27.02 2.57
C ARG A 172 8.98 -28.06 2.10
N SER A 173 9.23 -28.14 0.80
CA SER A 173 10.18 -29.10 0.22
C SER A 173 11.62 -28.80 0.66
N ASN A 174 12.03 -27.53 0.60
CA ASN A 174 13.35 -27.07 1.04
C ASN A 174 13.52 -27.04 2.57
N ARG A 175 12.50 -27.44 3.34
CA ARG A 175 12.44 -27.33 4.81
C ARG A 175 12.81 -25.93 5.30
N PHE A 176 12.46 -24.91 4.52
CA PHE A 176 12.75 -23.52 4.88
C PHE A 176 11.86 -23.12 6.06
N ARG A 177 12.46 -23.02 7.25
CA ARG A 177 11.78 -22.58 8.46
C ARG A 177 11.95 -21.07 8.59
N LEU A 178 10.90 -20.32 8.26
CA LEU A 178 10.81 -18.90 8.61
C LEU A 178 10.89 -18.77 10.13
N THR A 179 12.04 -18.31 10.63
CA THR A 179 12.21 -18.02 12.06
C THR A 179 11.47 -16.74 12.42
N SER A 180 11.14 -16.58 13.71
CA SER A 180 10.54 -15.35 14.24
C SER A 180 11.34 -14.09 13.87
N SER A 181 12.68 -14.17 13.86
CA SER A 181 13.54 -13.06 13.43
C SER A 181 13.26 -12.57 12.00
N HIS A 182 12.91 -13.47 11.06
CA HIS A 182 12.55 -13.07 9.70
C HIS A 182 11.26 -12.25 9.71
N TRP A 183 10.25 -12.69 10.48
CA TRP A 183 8.99 -11.97 10.61
C TRP A 183 9.17 -10.60 11.27
N HIS A 184 9.99 -10.49 12.31
CA HIS A 184 10.36 -9.21 12.90
C HIS A 184 11.00 -8.27 11.88
N CYS A 185 11.91 -8.78 11.04
CA CYS A 185 12.54 -7.99 9.97
C CYS A 185 11.50 -7.50 8.94
N ILE A 186 10.60 -8.38 8.49
CA ILE A 186 9.54 -8.02 7.53
C ILE A 186 8.63 -6.93 8.12
N PHE A 187 8.08 -7.13 9.32
CA PHE A 187 7.22 -6.13 9.95
C PHE A 187 7.97 -4.82 10.25
N ALA A 188 9.23 -4.88 10.66
CA ALA A 188 10.06 -3.70 10.87
C ALA A 188 10.21 -2.86 9.59
N LEU A 189 10.58 -3.51 8.47
CA LEU A 189 10.72 -2.83 7.18
C LEU A 189 9.40 -2.22 6.71
N VAL A 190 8.29 -2.94 6.86
CA VAL A 190 6.95 -2.42 6.52
C VAL A 190 6.60 -1.21 7.38
N ILE A 191 6.82 -1.26 8.70
CA ILE A 191 6.56 -0.12 9.59
C ILE A 191 7.44 1.07 9.24
N LEU A 192 8.71 0.86 8.88
CA LEU A 192 9.60 1.94 8.44
C LEU A 192 9.11 2.58 7.14
N LEU A 193 8.66 1.80 6.17
CA LEU A 193 8.07 2.33 4.93
C LEU A 193 6.78 3.14 5.24
N LEU A 194 5.90 2.60 6.09
CA LEU A 194 4.70 3.31 6.53
C LEU A 194 5.05 4.58 7.32
N SER A 195 6.16 4.61 8.05
CA SER A 195 6.61 5.79 8.78
C SER A 195 6.98 6.96 7.86
N LEU A 196 7.51 6.68 6.67
CA LEU A 196 7.80 7.70 5.66
C LEU A 196 6.51 8.33 5.11
N ILE A 197 5.47 7.52 4.92
CA ILE A 197 4.15 7.99 4.50
C ILE A 197 3.49 8.78 5.65
N HIS A 198 3.67 8.32 6.89
CA HIS A 198 3.14 8.96 8.10
C HIS A 198 3.64 10.39 8.28
N SER A 199 4.95 10.60 8.09
CA SER A 199 5.55 11.93 8.16
C SER A 199 5.12 12.83 7.01
N HIS A 200 4.99 12.29 5.79
CA HIS A 200 4.58 13.07 4.61
C HIS A 200 3.12 13.55 4.66
N TYR A 201 2.21 12.77 5.25
CA TYR A 201 0.78 13.10 5.30
C TYR A 201 0.32 13.78 6.60
N CYS A 202 1.28 14.23 7.42
CA CYS A 202 1.03 14.95 8.67
C CYS A 202 0.01 14.21 9.57
N ALA A 203 0.17 12.89 9.68
CA ALA A 203 -0.71 12.07 10.48
C ALA A 203 -0.60 12.42 11.97
N PRO A 204 -1.63 12.20 12.79
CA PRO A 204 -1.54 12.45 14.22
C PRO A 204 -0.29 11.78 14.84
N LEU A 205 0.37 12.53 15.71
CA LEU A 205 1.58 12.20 16.45
C LEU A 205 2.82 11.99 15.56
N PHE A 206 2.85 12.49 14.32
CA PHE A 206 4.03 12.38 13.44
C PHE A 206 5.31 12.99 14.05
N PHE A 207 5.17 14.04 14.85
CA PHE A 207 6.28 14.71 15.53
C PHE A 207 6.94 13.87 16.64
N THR A 208 6.26 12.82 17.13
CA THR A 208 6.77 11.98 18.21
C THR A 208 7.81 10.96 17.74
N TYR A 209 7.91 10.72 16.42
CA TYR A 209 8.79 9.71 15.83
C TYR A 209 8.63 8.30 16.44
N ILE A 210 7.48 8.00 17.07
CA ILE A 210 7.19 6.69 17.67
C ILE A 210 7.19 5.59 16.60
N VAL A 211 6.55 5.83 15.45
CA VAL A 211 6.46 4.86 14.34
C VAL A 211 7.85 4.44 13.83
N PRO A 212 8.75 5.37 13.41
CA PRO A 212 10.09 4.97 12.97
C PRO A 212 10.93 4.37 14.10
N PHE A 213 10.79 4.85 15.35
CA PHE A 213 11.49 4.27 16.50
C PHE A 213 11.15 2.79 16.69
N ILE A 214 9.86 2.42 16.62
CA ILE A 214 9.40 1.03 16.76
C ILE A 214 9.87 0.17 15.58
N GLY A 215 9.89 0.73 14.38
CA GLY A 215 10.45 0.09 13.19
C GLY A 215 11.94 -0.24 13.36
N ILE A 216 12.76 0.74 13.77
CA ILE A 216 14.20 0.55 14.02
C ILE A 216 14.41 -0.44 15.16
N TYR A 217 13.66 -0.32 16.26
CA TYR A 217 13.75 -1.24 17.40
C TYR A 217 13.52 -2.69 16.98
N SER A 218 12.46 -2.94 16.19
CA SER A 218 12.12 -4.27 15.69
C SER A 218 13.18 -4.82 14.73
N LEU A 219 13.82 -3.94 13.95
CA LEU A 219 14.94 -4.30 13.07
C LEU A 219 16.16 -4.72 13.90
N ILE A 220 16.52 -3.95 14.92
CA ILE A 220 17.62 -4.28 15.85
C ILE A 220 17.32 -5.62 16.55
N PHE A 221 16.08 -5.83 17.01
CA PHE A 221 15.66 -7.07 17.63
C PHE A 221 15.78 -8.28 16.68
N ALA A 222 15.46 -8.09 15.40
CA ALA A 222 15.60 -9.14 14.38
C ALA A 222 17.06 -9.57 14.13
N LEU A 223 18.01 -8.63 14.26
CA LEU A 223 19.45 -8.89 14.11
C LEU A 223 20.05 -9.65 15.29
N LEU A 224 19.37 -9.67 16.45
CA LEU A 224 19.86 -10.40 17.62
C LEU A 224 19.72 -11.92 17.40
N PRO A 225 20.78 -12.70 17.70
CA PRO A 225 20.76 -14.14 17.49
C PRO A 225 19.65 -14.80 18.31
N SER A 226 18.93 -15.72 17.65
CA SER A 226 17.85 -16.49 18.27
C SER A 226 18.37 -17.35 19.43
N SER A 227 17.58 -17.49 20.49
CA SER A 227 17.96 -18.09 21.79
C SER A 227 18.51 -19.51 21.72
N ARG A 228 18.30 -20.25 20.62
CA ARG A 228 18.73 -21.64 20.46
C ARG A 228 20.25 -21.88 20.58
N THR A 229 21.07 -20.84 20.51
CA THR A 229 22.54 -20.99 20.47
C THR A 229 23.29 -20.29 21.60
N SER A 230 22.63 -19.72 22.62
CA SER A 230 23.32 -18.90 23.60
C SER A 230 23.13 -19.33 25.06
N HIS A 231 24.25 -19.41 25.78
CA HIS A 231 24.35 -19.56 27.24
C HIS A 231 23.39 -18.63 28.01
N SER A 232 22.94 -19.11 29.18
CA SER A 232 21.77 -18.64 29.94
C SER A 232 21.68 -17.12 30.21
N GLY A 233 22.80 -16.39 30.23
CA GLY A 233 22.81 -14.94 30.42
C GLY A 233 22.22 -14.13 29.26
N LYS A 234 22.37 -14.55 28.00
CA LYS A 234 21.80 -13.81 26.85
C LYS A 234 20.31 -14.09 26.65
N PHE A 235 19.80 -15.15 27.27
CA PHE A 235 18.38 -15.51 27.22
C PHE A 235 17.51 -14.48 27.96
N ALA A 236 17.89 -14.15 29.20
CA ALA A 236 17.18 -13.15 30.00
C ALA A 236 17.17 -11.76 29.34
N PHE A 237 18.28 -11.37 28.70
CA PHE A 237 18.37 -10.09 27.98
C PHE A 237 17.43 -10.03 26.76
N ARG A 238 17.37 -11.09 25.95
CA ARG A 238 16.47 -11.14 24.78
C ARG A 238 14.99 -11.21 25.20
N GLN A 239 14.66 -11.89 26.29
CA GLN A 239 13.31 -11.87 26.87
C GLN A 239 12.93 -10.47 27.37
N PHE A 240 13.82 -9.78 28.07
CA PHE A 240 13.60 -8.40 28.49
C PHE A 240 13.30 -7.49 27.30
N LEU A 241 14.11 -7.59 26.23
CA LEU A 241 13.85 -6.85 24.99
C LEU A 241 12.51 -7.26 24.35
N ALA A 242 12.11 -8.53 24.41
CA ALA A 242 10.81 -8.93 23.89
C ALA A 242 9.65 -8.29 24.67
N ILE A 243 9.77 -8.16 26.01
CA ILE A 243 8.77 -7.46 26.86
C ILE A 243 8.71 -5.97 26.51
N VAL A 244 9.86 -5.32 26.33
CA VAL A 244 9.92 -3.91 25.89
C VAL A 244 9.30 -3.76 24.49
N GLY A 245 9.63 -4.64 23.56
CA GLY A 245 9.06 -4.67 22.22
C GLY A 245 7.54 -4.86 22.22
N PHE A 246 7.02 -5.72 23.08
CA PHE A 246 5.58 -5.88 23.29
C PHE A 246 4.93 -4.58 23.79
N ALA A 247 5.51 -3.92 24.79
CA ALA A 247 5.00 -2.64 25.30
C ALA A 247 5.03 -1.53 24.23
N LEU A 248 6.06 -1.50 23.39
CA LEU A 248 6.15 -0.59 22.26
C LEU A 248 5.08 -0.90 21.21
N ALA A 249 4.91 -2.16 20.83
CA ALA A 249 3.91 -2.55 19.84
C ALA A 249 2.47 -2.27 20.32
N THR A 250 2.16 -2.49 21.61
CA THR A 250 0.87 -2.11 22.19
C THR A 250 0.66 -0.59 22.21
N SER A 251 1.71 0.18 22.51
CA SER A 251 1.64 1.65 22.41
C SER A 251 1.33 2.12 21.00
N LEU A 252 1.87 1.45 19.97
CA LEU A 252 1.59 1.78 18.57
C LEU A 252 0.13 1.48 18.20
N VAL A 253 -0.43 0.35 18.64
CA VAL A 253 -1.85 0.06 18.46
C VAL A 253 -2.70 1.14 19.11
N PHE A 254 -2.40 1.52 20.35
CA PHE A 254 -3.11 2.57 21.07
C PHE A 254 -3.03 3.92 20.36
N VAL A 255 -1.84 4.31 19.88
CA VAL A 255 -1.66 5.54 19.09
C VAL A 255 -2.48 5.48 17.81
N CYS A 256 -2.52 4.35 17.10
CA CYS A 256 -3.28 4.21 15.86
C CYS A 256 -4.79 4.27 16.10
N THR A 257 -5.31 3.58 17.12
CA THR A 257 -6.74 3.60 17.46
C THR A 257 -7.16 4.98 17.95
N PHE A 258 -6.34 5.63 18.78
CA PHE A 258 -6.57 6.99 19.22
C PHE A 258 -6.57 7.99 18.05
N SER A 259 -5.67 7.81 17.08
CA SER A 259 -5.61 8.65 15.88
C SER A 259 -6.87 8.52 15.01
N ILE A 260 -7.38 7.29 14.83
CA ILE A 260 -8.63 7.03 14.11
C ILE A 260 -9.82 7.63 14.87
N PHE A 261 -9.85 7.49 16.20
CA PHE A 261 -10.87 8.10 17.05
C PHE A 261 -10.86 9.63 16.93
N CYS A 262 -9.68 10.25 16.99
CA CYS A 262 -9.52 11.69 16.83
C CYS A 262 -9.93 12.19 15.46
N TRP A 263 -9.68 11.40 14.41
CA TRP A 263 -10.16 11.71 13.07
C TRP A 263 -11.69 11.60 12.98
N ALA A 264 -12.27 10.50 13.49
CA ALA A 264 -13.71 10.25 13.43
C ALA A 264 -14.53 11.30 14.18
N ASN A 265 -13.98 11.83 15.28
CA ASN A 265 -14.63 12.86 16.09
C ASN A 265 -14.11 14.27 15.81
N ARG A 266 -13.28 14.48 14.78
CA ARG A 266 -12.87 15.83 14.39
C ARG A 266 -14.11 16.54 13.87
N PRO A 267 -14.55 17.66 14.48
CA PRO A 267 -15.70 18.40 13.97
C PRO A 267 -15.41 18.80 12.53
N ASN A 268 -16.36 18.50 11.63
CA ASN A 268 -16.28 18.79 10.20
C ASN A 268 -15.64 20.16 9.96
N ARG A 269 -14.44 20.17 9.37
CA ARG A 269 -13.76 21.42 8.94
C ARG A 269 -14.49 22.13 7.80
N THR A 270 -15.66 21.64 7.36
CA THR A 270 -16.50 22.24 6.33
C THR A 270 -17.06 23.63 6.66
N THR A 271 -16.72 24.23 7.81
CA THR A 271 -17.12 25.61 8.16
C THR A 271 -15.98 26.59 8.39
N PHE A 272 -14.72 26.19 8.29
CA PHE A 272 -13.63 27.14 8.18
C PHE A 272 -13.17 27.21 6.74
N HIS A 273 -13.86 28.05 5.97
CA HIS A 273 -13.19 28.79 4.90
C HIS A 273 -11.84 29.24 5.48
N TYR A 274 -10.73 28.72 4.96
CA TYR A 274 -9.48 29.44 5.09
C TYR A 274 -9.74 30.76 4.37
N PRO A 275 -9.88 31.91 5.05
CA PRO A 275 -9.71 33.13 4.31
C PRO A 275 -8.25 33.09 3.89
N TYR A 276 -8.00 33.16 2.59
CA TYR A 276 -6.78 33.80 2.15
C TYR A 276 -6.65 35.05 3.00
N ARG A 277 -5.58 35.11 3.81
CA ARG A 277 -5.34 36.18 4.76
C ARG A 277 -5.03 37.46 3.96
N THR A 278 -6.06 38.10 3.42
CA THR A 278 -6.00 39.52 3.10
C THR A 278 -5.78 40.21 4.42
N LYS A 279 -4.72 41.01 4.44
CA LYS A 279 -4.17 41.70 5.60
C LYS A 279 -5.09 42.86 6.01
N SER A 280 -6.33 42.57 6.39
CA SER A 280 -7.29 43.55 6.90
C SER A 280 -8.55 42.83 7.39
N GLU A 281 -8.55 42.35 8.62
CA GLU A 281 -9.75 42.43 9.46
C GLU A 281 -9.34 42.21 10.91
N GLU A 282 -9.68 43.21 11.70
CA GLU A 282 -9.30 43.42 13.08
C GLU A 282 -9.95 42.40 14.02
N LEU A 283 -9.31 42.27 15.18
CA LEU A 283 -9.77 41.62 16.41
C LEU A 283 -11.30 41.39 16.49
N LEU A 284 -11.72 40.12 16.42
CA LEU A 284 -12.97 39.68 17.03
C LEU A 284 -12.70 38.46 17.93
N PRO A 285 -13.22 38.44 19.18
CA PRO A 285 -12.59 37.69 20.25
C PRO A 285 -12.90 36.19 20.21
N LEU A 286 -11.87 35.44 20.60
CA LEU A 286 -11.75 34.00 20.73
C LEU A 286 -12.66 33.34 21.79
N SER A 287 -13.82 33.92 22.13
CA SER A 287 -14.57 33.58 23.37
C SER A 287 -15.97 32.98 23.20
N LEU A 288 -16.44 32.71 21.97
CA LEU A 288 -17.83 32.27 21.74
C LEU A 288 -17.98 30.88 21.06
N ARG A 289 -17.14 29.92 21.46
CA ARG A 289 -17.34 28.48 21.14
C ARG A 289 -17.14 27.54 22.32
N LEU A 290 -17.41 28.03 23.52
CA LEU A 290 -17.32 27.31 24.79
C LEU A 290 -18.71 26.94 25.33
N LYS A 291 -19.60 26.42 24.48
CA LYS A 291 -20.91 25.93 24.93
C LYS A 291 -21.23 24.57 24.32
N GLY A 292 -21.01 23.54 25.12
CA GLY A 292 -21.23 22.13 24.84
C GLY A 292 -20.38 21.28 25.78
N ASP A 293 -20.69 21.35 27.08
CA ASP A 293 -19.98 20.66 28.16
C ASP A 293 -20.34 19.16 28.20
N GLY A 294 -19.31 18.31 28.19
CA GLY A 294 -19.40 16.86 28.36
C GLY A 294 -18.34 16.07 27.58
N GLU A 295 -18.11 16.42 26.31
CA GLU A 295 -17.24 15.65 25.39
C GLU A 295 -15.89 16.33 25.08
N GLN A 296 -15.63 17.52 25.64
CA GLN A 296 -14.50 18.38 25.24
C GLN A 296 -13.13 17.91 25.73
N GLY A 297 -13.06 17.07 26.77
CA GLY A 297 -11.77 16.66 27.35
C GLY A 297 -10.91 15.85 26.39
N VAL A 298 -11.49 14.81 25.78
CA VAL A 298 -10.78 13.89 24.87
C VAL A 298 -10.47 14.56 23.54
N LEU A 299 -11.36 15.43 23.05
CA LEU A 299 -11.21 16.17 21.79
C LEU A 299 -10.07 17.19 21.80
N ARG A 300 -9.72 17.75 22.98
CA ARG A 300 -8.55 18.66 23.10
C ARG A 300 -7.23 17.97 22.76
N PHE A 301 -7.10 16.68 23.10
CA PHE A 301 -5.90 15.90 22.76
C PHE A 301 -5.76 15.66 21.25
N CYS A 302 -6.85 15.70 20.51
CA CYS A 302 -6.83 15.60 19.05
C CYS A 302 -6.33 16.87 18.34
N ALA A 303 -6.30 18.02 19.03
CA ALA A 303 -5.82 19.29 18.50
C ALA A 303 -4.32 19.53 18.77
N MET A 304 -3.71 18.84 19.74
CA MET A 304 -2.37 19.17 20.23
C MET A 304 -1.26 18.35 19.56
N PRO A 305 -0.13 18.97 19.14
CA PRO A 305 0.20 20.39 19.11
C PRO A 305 -0.28 21.10 17.84
N GLU A 306 -1.09 22.15 17.99
CA GLU A 306 -1.79 22.84 16.88
C GLU A 306 -0.82 23.42 15.84
N GLY A 307 0.23 24.12 16.28
CA GLY A 307 1.12 24.85 15.37
C GLY A 307 1.93 23.97 14.41
N THR A 308 2.31 22.76 14.81
CA THR A 308 3.11 21.87 13.93
C THR A 308 2.21 21.14 12.93
N TYR A 309 1.01 20.72 13.32
CA TYR A 309 0.04 20.15 12.37
C TYR A 309 -0.39 21.18 11.35
N GLU A 310 -0.69 22.41 11.76
CA GLU A 310 -1.10 23.47 10.82
C GLU A 310 0.01 23.82 9.84
N HIS A 311 1.26 23.90 10.31
CA HIS A 311 2.39 24.13 9.43
C HIS A 311 2.55 22.98 8.42
N CYS A 312 2.51 21.73 8.88
CA CYS A 312 2.65 20.56 8.01
C CYS A 312 1.48 20.44 7.03
N GLU A 313 0.24 20.61 7.48
CA GLU A 313 -0.95 20.59 6.61
C GLU A 313 -0.87 21.67 5.55
N ARG A 314 -0.41 22.89 5.90
CA ARG A 314 -0.19 23.98 4.96
C ARG A 314 0.87 23.65 3.91
N VAL A 315 2.03 23.12 4.33
CA VAL A 315 3.07 22.68 3.38
C VAL A 315 2.53 21.61 2.43
N LEU A 316 1.74 20.67 2.97
CA LEU A 316 1.08 19.64 2.17
C LEU A 316 0.06 20.24 1.19
N ASP A 317 -0.77 21.20 1.60
CA ASP A 317 -1.72 21.88 0.70
C ASP A 317 -1.04 22.63 -0.44
N PHE A 318 0.15 23.18 -0.21
CA PHE A 318 0.95 23.86 -1.24
C PHE A 318 1.89 22.93 -2.02
N SER A 319 1.82 21.61 -1.80
CA SER A 319 2.60 20.64 -2.57
C SER A 319 1.87 20.21 -3.85
N PHE A 320 2.61 19.92 -4.92
CA PHE A 320 2.02 19.30 -6.11
C PHE A 320 1.60 17.85 -5.78
N PRO A 321 0.40 17.40 -6.19
CA PRO A 321 -0.53 18.02 -7.14
C PRO A 321 -1.64 18.89 -6.51
N TYR A 322 -1.68 19.06 -5.20
CA TYR A 322 -2.84 19.65 -4.49
C TYR A 322 -3.10 21.12 -4.82
N LEU A 323 -2.07 21.83 -5.31
CA LEU A 323 -2.16 23.23 -5.72
C LEU A 323 -3.33 23.52 -6.69
N ASN A 324 -3.68 22.55 -7.53
CA ASN A 324 -4.66 22.70 -8.61
C ASN A 324 -5.99 21.96 -8.31
N TRP A 325 -6.17 21.42 -7.11
CA TRP A 325 -7.32 20.57 -6.78
C TRP A 325 -8.31 21.32 -5.88
N PRO A 326 -9.62 21.01 -5.96
CA PRO A 326 -10.59 21.56 -5.03
C PRO A 326 -10.30 21.10 -3.60
N ILE A 327 -10.43 22.01 -2.64
CA ILE A 327 -10.10 21.78 -1.22
C ILE A 327 -10.81 20.54 -0.67
N GLU A 328 -12.08 20.35 -1.00
CA GLU A 328 -12.87 19.18 -0.58
C GLU A 328 -12.25 17.85 -1.02
N GLN A 329 -11.67 17.80 -2.24
CA GLN A 329 -11.01 16.61 -2.75
C GLN A 329 -9.68 16.36 -2.04
N VAL A 330 -8.94 17.43 -1.72
CA VAL A 330 -7.69 17.35 -0.95
C VAL A 330 -7.95 16.82 0.46
N GLU A 331 -8.99 17.32 1.13
CA GLU A 331 -9.38 16.86 2.46
C GLU A 331 -9.81 15.39 2.45
N ASN A 332 -10.62 14.98 1.47
CA ASN A 332 -11.05 13.59 1.30
C ASN A 332 -9.86 12.64 1.06
N GLU A 333 -8.89 13.03 0.22
CA GLU A 333 -7.69 12.21 0.01
C GLU A 333 -6.88 12.08 1.30
N LYS A 334 -6.58 13.21 1.96
CA LYS A 334 -5.82 13.21 3.22
C LYS A 334 -6.47 12.32 4.26
N ALA A 335 -7.80 12.37 4.38
CA ALA A 335 -8.56 11.52 5.29
C ALA A 335 -8.39 10.03 4.96
N ILE A 336 -8.60 9.64 3.70
CA ILE A 336 -8.50 8.24 3.28
C ILE A 336 -7.08 7.71 3.48
N VAL A 337 -6.06 8.47 3.09
CA VAL A 337 -4.65 8.06 3.28
C VAL A 337 -4.33 7.89 4.76
N ARG A 338 -4.77 8.82 5.62
CA ARG A 338 -4.57 8.70 7.07
C ARG A 338 -5.25 7.45 7.63
N ILE A 339 -6.50 7.16 7.26
CA ILE A 339 -7.21 5.96 7.75
C ILE A 339 -6.47 4.70 7.33
N VAL A 340 -6.19 4.55 6.04
CA VAL A 340 -5.50 3.38 5.48
C VAL A 340 -4.15 3.18 6.16
N LEU A 341 -3.39 4.25 6.33
CA LEU A 341 -2.08 4.21 6.99
C LEU A 341 -2.17 3.71 8.44
N HIS A 342 -3.07 4.26 9.26
CA HIS A 342 -3.22 3.82 10.66
C HIS A 342 -3.81 2.41 10.76
N SER A 343 -4.67 2.00 9.84
CA SER A 343 -5.15 0.62 9.75
C SER A 343 -4.00 -0.34 9.46
N LEU A 344 -3.14 -0.02 8.49
CA LEU A 344 -1.97 -0.85 8.16
C LEU A 344 -0.95 -0.89 9.30
N LEU A 345 -0.67 0.25 9.93
CA LEU A 345 0.19 0.32 11.10
C LEU A 345 -0.36 -0.52 12.27
N SER A 346 -1.67 -0.47 12.50
CA SER A 346 -2.35 -1.27 13.53
C SER A 346 -2.22 -2.77 13.24
N VAL A 347 -2.46 -3.21 12.00
CA VAL A 347 -2.27 -4.61 11.60
C VAL A 347 -0.83 -5.07 11.81
N CYS A 348 0.15 -4.25 11.42
CA CYS A 348 1.57 -4.56 11.63
C CYS A 348 1.93 -4.62 13.12
N ALA A 349 1.39 -3.69 13.92
CA ALA A 349 1.62 -3.63 15.35
C ALA A 349 1.01 -4.84 16.07
N VAL A 350 -0.19 -5.28 15.69
CA VAL A 350 -0.81 -6.52 16.17
C VAL A 350 0.06 -7.73 15.80
N GLY A 351 0.57 -7.79 14.58
CA GLY A 351 1.54 -8.82 14.17
C GLY A 351 2.78 -8.85 15.07
N LEU A 352 3.39 -7.69 15.34
CA LEU A 352 4.52 -7.57 16.25
C LEU A 352 4.18 -7.97 17.69
N ILE A 353 2.98 -7.65 18.20
CA ILE A 353 2.52 -8.09 19.52
C ILE A 353 2.56 -9.61 19.62
N PHE A 354 1.99 -10.33 18.64
CA PHE A 354 2.00 -11.79 18.66
C PHE A 354 3.42 -12.35 18.62
N LEU A 355 4.30 -11.77 17.81
CA LEU A 355 5.71 -12.20 17.71
C LEU A 355 6.46 -11.97 19.03
N PHE A 356 6.36 -10.76 19.61
CA PHE A 356 7.03 -10.43 20.87
C PHE A 356 6.49 -11.25 22.05
N ILE A 357 5.17 -11.49 22.14
CA ILE A 357 4.58 -12.38 23.15
C ILE A 357 5.16 -13.80 23.00
N SER A 358 5.23 -14.31 21.77
CA SER A 358 5.72 -15.67 21.54
C SER A 358 7.19 -15.82 21.96
N GLU A 359 8.01 -14.80 21.74
CA GLU A 359 9.43 -14.79 22.14
C GLU A 359 9.61 -14.50 23.65
N ALA A 360 8.70 -13.76 24.27
CA ALA A 360 8.73 -13.47 25.71
C ALA A 360 8.33 -14.67 26.56
N PHE A 361 7.26 -15.39 26.17
CA PHE A 361 6.59 -16.39 27.02
C PHE A 361 6.55 -17.81 26.45
N CYS A 362 6.62 -17.99 25.12
CA CYS A 362 6.37 -19.28 24.49
C CYS A 362 7.64 -19.96 23.95
N MET A 363 8.83 -19.57 24.38
CA MET A 363 10.07 -20.26 24.00
C MET A 363 10.35 -21.46 24.92
N PRO A 364 10.31 -22.71 24.42
CA PRO A 364 10.85 -23.88 25.11
C PRO A 364 12.38 -23.91 25.08
#